data_AF-A0A7C6GEP7-F1
#
_entry.id   AF-A0A7C6GEP7-F1
#
_cell.length_a   1.000
_cell.length_b   1.000
_cell.length_c   1.000
_cell.angle_alpha   90.00
_cell.angle_beta   90.00
_cell.angle_gamma   90.00
#
_symmetry.space_group_name_H-M   'P 1'
#
loop_
_entity.id
_entity.type
_entity.pdbx_description
1 polymer ?
#
loop_
_entity_poly.entity_id
_entity_poly.type
_entity_poly.pdbx_seq_one_letter_code
_entity_poly.pdbx_strand_id
1 'polypeptide(L)'
;MLNRGIVMEDTLRKNLIYDFYGPLLTERQRDIYQMYYAQDMSLGEIAEQLEISRQAVYDMIKRSAAILEDYESKLGLLSKFQRQQAYLDQIEEHLDRLQKQAAAGRSDGQLEIMGEIQQLINKIRAEA
;
A
#
# COMPACT_ATOMS: atom_id res chain seq x y z
N MET A 1 -17.96 -15.36 -14.46
CA MET A 1 -17.51 -13.96 -14.58
C MET A 1 -17.24 -13.40 -13.18
N LEU A 2 -16.17 -13.88 -12.54
CA LEU A 2 -15.70 -13.31 -11.29
C LEU A 2 -14.58 -12.31 -11.61
N ASN A 3 -14.47 -11.27 -10.79
CA ASN A 3 -13.17 -10.74 -10.35
C ASN A 3 -12.47 -9.57 -11.05
N ARG A 4 -13.06 -8.75 -11.93
CA ARG A 4 -12.30 -7.57 -12.43
C ARG A 4 -11.96 -6.54 -11.34
N GLY A 5 -12.87 -6.30 -10.39
CA GLY A 5 -12.61 -5.38 -9.25
C GLY A 5 -11.56 -5.93 -8.27
N ILE A 6 -11.67 -7.20 -7.89
CA ILE A 6 -10.74 -7.85 -6.96
C ILE A 6 -9.35 -8.05 -7.57
N VAL A 7 -9.23 -8.29 -8.89
CA VAL A 7 -7.94 -8.38 -9.58
C VAL A 7 -7.22 -7.02 -9.61
N MET A 8 -7.95 -5.92 -9.77
CA MET A 8 -7.38 -4.56 -9.63
C MET A 8 -6.87 -4.30 -8.22
N GLU A 9 -7.64 -4.70 -7.20
CA GLU A 9 -7.27 -4.51 -5.79
C GLU A 9 -6.02 -5.32 -5.41
N ASP A 10 -5.91 -6.57 -5.86
CA ASP A 10 -4.73 -7.41 -5.63
C ASP A 10 -3.48 -6.92 -6.40
N THR A 11 -3.66 -6.40 -7.61
CA THR A 11 -2.55 -5.84 -8.41
C THR A 11 -2.03 -4.55 -7.79
N LEU A 12 -2.94 -3.67 -7.35
CA LEU A 12 -2.59 -2.44 -6.65
C LEU A 12 -1.83 -2.73 -5.35
N ARG A 13 -2.31 -3.70 -4.55
CA ARG A 13 -1.63 -4.10 -3.31
C ARG A 13 -0.21 -4.59 -3.57
N LYS A 14 -0.01 -5.43 -4.60
CA LYS A 14 1.31 -5.93 -4.99
C LYS A 14 2.26 -4.81 -5.42
N ASN A 15 1.75 -3.80 -6.12
CA ASN A 15 2.54 -2.62 -6.49
C ASN A 15 2.94 -1.83 -5.23
N LEU A 16 2.03 -1.60 -4.30
CA LEU A 16 2.34 -0.89 -3.05
C LEU A 16 3.36 -1.66 -2.19
N ILE A 17 3.23 -2.99 -2.07
CA ILE A 17 4.24 -3.81 -1.38
C ILE A 17 5.59 -3.69 -2.09
N TYR A 18 5.61 -3.71 -3.42
CA TYR A 18 6.83 -3.49 -4.18
C TYR A 18 7.44 -2.10 -3.94
N ASP A 19 6.64 -1.04 -3.76
CA ASP A 19 7.15 0.29 -3.45
C ASP A 19 7.88 0.33 -2.09
N PHE A 20 7.41 -0.44 -1.11
CA PHE A 20 8.04 -0.54 0.22
C PHE A 20 9.27 -1.47 0.23
N TYR A 21 9.20 -2.62 -0.44
CA TYR A 21 10.18 -3.70 -0.28
C TYR A 21 10.96 -4.06 -1.55
N GLY A 22 10.62 -3.48 -2.70
CA GLY A 22 11.32 -3.66 -3.97
C GLY A 22 12.83 -3.46 -3.89
N PRO A 23 13.35 -2.48 -3.13
CA PRO A 23 14.79 -2.32 -2.91
C PRO A 23 15.48 -3.50 -2.19
N LEU A 24 14.72 -4.37 -1.49
CA LEU A 24 15.24 -5.56 -0.79
C LEU A 24 15.34 -6.80 -1.70
N LEU A 25 14.82 -6.73 -2.91
CA LEU A 25 15.00 -7.78 -3.92
C LEU A 25 16.42 -7.72 -4.48
N THR A 26 16.89 -8.85 -5.00
CA THR A 26 18.13 -8.86 -5.80
C THR A 26 17.93 -8.02 -7.06
N GLU A 27 19.00 -7.45 -7.61
CA GLU A 27 18.96 -6.64 -8.83
C GLU A 27 18.21 -7.36 -9.96
N ARG A 28 18.55 -8.63 -10.21
CA ARG A 28 17.88 -9.43 -11.25
C ARG A 28 16.39 -9.67 -11.00
N GLN A 29 15.98 -9.83 -9.74
CA GLN A 29 14.56 -9.95 -9.39
C GLN A 29 13.81 -8.64 -9.62
N ARG A 30 14.43 -7.52 -9.23
CA ARG A 30 13.87 -6.17 -9.39
C ARG A 30 13.71 -5.80 -10.86
N ASP A 31 14.71 -6.06 -11.69
CA ASP A 31 14.69 -5.74 -13.12
C ASP A 31 13.55 -6.49 -13.83
N ILE A 32 13.44 -7.81 -13.59
CA ILE A 32 12.34 -8.62 -14.16
C ILE A 32 10.98 -8.14 -13.64
N TYR A 33 10.88 -7.78 -12.36
CA TYR A 33 9.64 -7.30 -11.77
C TYR A 33 9.21 -5.94 -12.36
N GLN A 34 10.15 -5.00 -12.56
CA GLN A 34 9.89 -3.70 -13.19
C GLN A 34 9.50 -3.85 -14.66
N MET A 35 10.22 -4.68 -15.42
CA MET A 35 9.85 -4.96 -16.82
C MET A 35 8.41 -5.47 -16.93
N TYR A 36 8.00 -6.36 -16.02
CA TYR A 36 6.65 -6.92 -16.03
C TYR A 36 5.57 -5.93 -15.53
N TYR A 37 5.76 -5.30 -14.38
CA TYR A 37 4.72 -4.51 -13.71
C TYR A 37 4.72 -3.01 -14.08
N ALA A 38 5.88 -2.43 -14.43
CA ALA A 38 6.01 -1.01 -14.72
C ALA A 38 6.12 -0.70 -16.21
N GLN A 39 6.67 -1.63 -17.00
CA GLN A 39 6.84 -1.47 -18.45
C GLN A 39 5.80 -2.28 -19.25
N ASP A 40 4.86 -2.96 -18.58
CA ASP A 40 3.83 -3.82 -19.16
C ASP A 40 4.37 -4.88 -20.15
N MET A 41 5.64 -5.27 -20.01
CA MET A 41 6.24 -6.27 -20.89
C MET A 41 5.64 -7.66 -20.60
N SER A 42 5.32 -8.38 -21.67
CA SER A 42 4.92 -9.77 -21.58
C SER A 42 6.09 -10.66 -21.14
N LEU A 43 5.77 -11.82 -20.57
CA LEU A 43 6.79 -12.81 -20.20
C LEU A 43 7.67 -13.25 -21.39
N GLY A 44 7.14 -13.16 -22.61
CA GLY A 44 7.88 -13.49 -23.84
C GLY A 44 8.90 -12.41 -24.19
N GLU A 45 8.51 -11.14 -24.16
CA GLU A 45 9.40 -10.01 -24.42
C GLU A 45 10.54 -9.94 -23.40
N ILE A 46 10.25 -10.19 -22.12
CA ILE A 46 11.27 -10.24 -21.07
C ILE A 46 12.22 -11.43 -21.28
N ALA A 47 11.67 -12.59 -21.67
CA ALA A 47 12.46 -13.79 -21.93
C ALA A 47 13.43 -13.61 -23.10
N GLU A 48 12.97 -12.98 -24.17
CA GLU A 48 13.78 -12.64 -25.34
C GLU A 48 14.87 -11.62 -24.98
N GLN A 49 14.50 -10.53 -24.30
CA GLN A 49 15.45 -9.48 -23.91
C GLN A 49 16.55 -9.96 -22.96
N LEU A 50 16.23 -10.90 -22.07
CA LEU A 50 17.17 -11.44 -21.07
C LEU A 50 17.81 -12.77 -21.49
N GLU A 51 17.52 -13.27 -22.69
CA GLU A 51 17.98 -14.56 -23.23
C GLU A 51 17.74 -15.74 -22.25
N ILE A 52 16.55 -15.77 -21.63
CA ILE A 52 16.13 -16.82 -20.70
C ILE A 52 14.80 -17.44 -21.14
N SER A 53 14.39 -18.54 -20.52
CA SER A 53 13.09 -19.14 -20.83
C SER A 53 11.94 -18.31 -20.25
N ARG A 54 10.80 -18.32 -20.94
CA ARG A 54 9.53 -17.75 -20.43
C ARG A 54 9.15 -18.31 -19.05
N GLN A 55 9.46 -19.58 -18.81
CA GLN A 55 9.24 -20.23 -17.51
C GLN A 55 10.15 -19.63 -16.42
N ALA A 56 11.42 -19.34 -16.74
CA ALA A 56 12.33 -18.71 -15.79
C ALA A 56 11.86 -17.31 -15.38
N VAL A 57 11.31 -16.52 -16.33
CA VAL A 57 10.70 -15.22 -16.04
C VAL A 57 9.50 -15.38 -15.11
N TYR A 58 8.56 -16.28 -15.44
CA TYR A 58 7.38 -16.55 -14.63
C TYR A 58 7.74 -16.96 -13.20
N ASP A 59 8.67 -17.90 -13.05
CA ASP A 59 9.11 -18.38 -11.75
C ASP A 59 9.80 -17.27 -10.95
N MET A 60 10.56 -16.40 -11.61
CA MET A 60 11.20 -15.26 -10.96
C MET A 60 10.15 -14.28 -10.41
N ILE A 61 9.17 -13.88 -11.22
CA ILE A 61 8.09 -12.97 -10.78
C ILE A 61 7.35 -13.57 -9.59
N LYS A 62 6.97 -14.85 -9.69
CA LYS A 62 6.24 -15.55 -8.61
C LYS A 62 7.05 -15.63 -7.32
N ARG A 63 8.35 -15.93 -7.39
CA ARG A 63 9.23 -15.96 -6.22
C ARG A 63 9.45 -14.57 -5.63
N SER A 64 9.68 -13.55 -6.45
CA SER A 64 9.81 -12.16 -6.00
C SER A 64 8.56 -11.71 -5.27
N ALA A 65 7.37 -11.96 -5.83
CA ALA A 65 6.11 -11.64 -5.15
C ALA A 65 6.00 -12.35 -3.79
N ALA A 66 6.35 -13.64 -3.70
CA ALA A 66 6.31 -14.36 -2.42
C ALA A 66 7.29 -13.79 -1.38
N ILE A 67 8.49 -13.34 -1.79
CA ILE A 67 9.46 -12.69 -0.91
C ILE A 67 8.92 -11.36 -0.39
N LEU A 68 8.32 -10.56 -1.26
CA LEU A 68 7.72 -9.27 -0.91
C LEU A 68 6.56 -9.44 0.10
N GLU A 69 5.71 -10.45 -0.09
CA GLU A 69 4.65 -10.80 0.87
C GLU A 69 5.21 -11.26 2.23
N ASP A 70 6.29 -12.05 2.21
CA ASP A 70 6.95 -12.49 3.44
C ASP A 70 7.54 -11.29 4.21
N TYR A 71 8.11 -10.31 3.51
CA TYR A 71 8.54 -9.06 4.13
C TYR A 71 7.36 -8.28 4.74
N GLU A 72 6.24 -8.14 4.03
CA GLU A 72 5.05 -7.48 4.59
C GLU A 72 4.52 -8.22 5.81
N SER A 73 4.50 -9.55 5.80
CA SER A 73 4.05 -10.34 6.96
C SER A 73 4.90 -10.11 8.21
N LYS A 74 6.18 -9.79 8.03
CA LYS A 74 7.15 -9.60 9.12
C LYS A 74 7.28 -8.15 9.57
N LEU A 75 7.22 -7.20 8.64
CA LEU A 75 7.52 -5.79 8.88
C LEU A 75 6.25 -4.93 8.93
N GLY A 76 5.22 -5.33 8.19
CA GLY A 76 3.89 -4.70 8.21
C GLY A 76 3.88 -3.23 7.79
N LEU A 77 4.84 -2.78 6.96
CA LEU A 77 4.96 -1.38 6.57
C LEU A 77 3.75 -0.89 5.78
N LEU A 78 3.26 -1.68 4.82
CA LEU A 78 2.07 -1.30 4.07
C LEU A 78 0.84 -1.25 4.99
N SER A 79 0.68 -2.26 5.84
CA SER A 79 -0.43 -2.33 6.80
C SER A 79 -0.40 -1.15 7.79
N LYS A 80 0.78 -0.76 8.27
CA LYS A 80 0.98 0.43 9.12
C LYS A 80 0.62 1.72 8.37
N PHE A 81 1.13 1.87 7.15
CA PHE A 81 0.83 3.02 6.30
C PHE A 81 -0.68 3.18 6.06
N GLN A 82 -1.37 2.08 5.73
CA GLN A 82 -2.83 2.10 5.52
C GLN A 82 -3.61 2.47 6.79
N ARG A 83 -3.20 1.99 7.97
CA ARG A 83 -3.82 2.39 9.24
C ARG A 83 -3.57 3.85 9.57
N GLN A 84 -2.34 4.34 9.36
CA GLN A 84 -2.03 5.75 9.54
C GLN A 84 -2.88 6.63 8.62
N GLN A 85 -3.03 6.26 7.35
CA GLN A 85 -3.91 6.96 6.43
C GLN A 85 -5.36 6.97 6.92
N ALA A 86 -5.88 5.82 7.38
CA ALA A 86 -7.24 5.75 7.91
C ALA A 86 -7.44 6.62 9.17
N TYR A 87 -6.42 6.78 10.02
CA TYR A 87 -6.49 7.70 11.15
C TYR A 87 -6.46 9.16 10.70
N LEU A 88 -5.66 9.51 9.69
CA LEU A 88 -5.62 10.85 9.12
C LEU A 88 -6.97 11.24 8.49
N ASP A 89 -7.58 10.34 7.71
CA ASP A 89 -8.89 10.56 7.10
C ASP A 89 -9.97 10.82 8.18
N GLN A 90 -9.94 10.06 9.29
CA GLN A 90 -10.83 10.29 10.42
C GLN A 90 -10.56 11.65 11.09
N ILE A 91 -9.29 12.03 11.27
CA ILE A 91 -8.94 13.35 11.81
C ILE A 91 -9.51 14.47 10.92
N GLU A 92 -9.38 14.36 9.61
CA GLU A 92 -9.95 15.32 8.66
C GLU A 92 -11.47 15.42 8.79
N GLU A 93 -12.17 14.30 8.92
CA GLU A 93 -13.63 14.29 9.16
C GLU A 93 -14.00 14.99 10.47
N HIS A 94 -13.29 14.68 11.57
CA HIS A 94 -13.51 15.32 12.86
C HIS A 94 -13.23 16.83 12.81
N LEU A 95 -12.20 17.26 12.08
CA LEU A 95 -11.87 18.67 11.88
C LEU A 95 -12.95 19.40 11.08
N ASP A 96 -13.47 18.82 10.00
CA ASP A 96 -14.57 19.38 9.23
C ASP A 96 -15.85 19.53 10.07
N ARG A 97 -16.18 18.52 10.88
CA ARG A 97 -17.29 18.58 11.85
C ARG A 97 -17.11 19.72 12.85
N LEU A 98 -15.90 19.87 13.39
CA LEU A 98 -15.58 20.93 14.35
C LEU A 98 -15.68 22.31 13.72
N GLN A 99 -15.18 22.50 12.49
CA GLN A 99 -15.32 23.74 11.74
C GLN A 99 -16.79 24.10 11.48
N LYS A 100 -17.62 23.13 11.09
CA LYS A 100 -19.06 23.34 10.89
C LYS A 100 -19.79 23.73 12.17
N GLN A 101 -19.44 23.12 13.31
CA GLN A 101 -20.01 23.47 14.61
C GLN A 101 -19.60 24.88 15.06
N ALA A 102 -18.32 25.23 14.91
CA ALA A 102 -17.80 26.55 15.23
C ALA A 102 -18.48 27.64 14.38
N ALA A 103 -18.63 27.41 13.07
CA ALA A 103 -19.35 28.32 12.18
C ALA A 103 -20.84 28.49 12.56
N ALA A 104 -21.45 27.45 13.12
CA ALA A 104 -22.83 27.47 13.61
C ALA A 104 -22.98 28.06 15.03
N GLY A 105 -21.89 28.54 15.66
CA GLY A 105 -21.90 29.06 17.03
C GLY A 105 -22.21 28.01 18.10
N ARG A 106 -22.04 26.72 17.78
CA ARG A 106 -22.30 25.60 18.70
C ARG A 106 -21.01 25.18 19.39
N SER A 107 -21.00 25.23 20.72
CA SER A 107 -19.88 24.75 21.54
C SER A 107 -20.08 23.33 22.07
N ASP A 108 -21.32 22.82 22.04
CA ASP A 108 -21.64 21.49 22.53
C ASP A 108 -20.93 20.41 21.69
N GLY A 109 -20.24 19.48 22.37
CA GLY A 109 -19.54 18.35 21.74
C GLY A 109 -18.15 18.66 21.17
N GLN A 110 -17.68 19.91 21.19
CA GLN A 110 -16.34 20.25 20.66
C GLN A 110 -15.21 19.56 21.44
N LEU A 111 -15.32 19.53 22.77
CA LEU A 111 -14.35 18.85 23.65
C LEU A 111 -14.27 17.35 23.38
N GLU A 112 -15.39 16.72 23.04
CA GLU A 112 -15.45 15.30 22.70
C GLU A 112 -14.71 15.04 21.38
N ILE A 113 -15.01 15.83 20.34
CA ILE A 113 -14.34 15.73 19.02
C ILE A 113 -12.83 15.96 19.16
N MET A 114 -12.41 16.96 19.96
CA MET A 114 -10.99 17.19 20.24
C MET A 114 -10.34 15.99 20.94
N GLY A 115 -11.06 15.32 21.84
CA GLY A 115 -10.63 14.08 22.48
C GLY A 115 -10.43 12.94 21.49
N GLU A 116 -11.37 12.75 20.55
CA GLU A 116 -11.29 11.76 19.47
C GLU A 116 -10.06 12.01 18.57
N ILE A 117 -9.85 13.26 18.15
CA ILE A 117 -8.67 13.67 17.37
C ILE A 117 -7.38 13.36 18.15
N GLN A 118 -7.32 13.70 19.44
CA GLN A 118 -6.14 13.43 20.25
C GLN A 118 -5.84 11.93 20.39
N GLN A 119 -6.89 11.10 20.49
CA GLN A 119 -6.73 9.64 20.49
C GLN A 119 -6.18 9.12 19.16
N LEU A 120 -6.67 9.62 18.02
CA LEU A 120 -6.18 9.25 16.70
C LEU A 120 -4.72 9.66 16.50
N ILE A 121 -4.34 10.87 16.92
CA ILE A 121 -2.95 11.34 16.90
C ILE A 121 -2.06 10.42 17.75
N ASN A 122 -2.53 9.98 18.92
CA ASN A 122 -1.79 9.06 19.78
C ASN A 122 -1.61 7.68 19.12
N LYS A 123 -2.62 7.18 18.41
CA LYS A 123 -2.51 5.93 17.64
C LYS A 123 -1.47 6.04 16.53
N ILE A 124 -1.48 7.14 15.76
CA ILE A 124 -0.46 7.38 14.72
C ILE A 124 0.96 7.36 15.32
N ARG A 125 1.15 8.06 16.45
CA ARG A 125 2.46 8.10 17.15
C ARG A 125 2.91 6.75 17.69
N ALA A 126 1.99 5.86 18.04
CA ALA A 126 2.32 4.52 18.52
C ALA A 126 2.76 3.55 17.41
N GLU A 127 2.45 3.88 16.15
CA GLU A 127 2.81 3.06 14.98
C GLU A 127 4.10 3.54 14.26
N ALA A 128 4.67 4.68 14.68
CA ALA A 128 5.91 5.26 14.16
C ALA A 128 7.16 4.68 14.87
#